data_AF-A0AAN6VVS7-F1
#
_entry.id   AF-A0AAN6VVS7-F1
#
_cell.length_a   1.000
_cell.length_b   1.000
_cell.length_c   1.000
_cell.angle_alpha   90.00
_cell.angle_beta   90.00
_cell.angle_gamma   90.00
#
_symmetry.space_group_name_H-M   'P 1'
#
loop_
_entity.id
_entity.type
_entity.pdbx_description
1 polymer ?
#
loop_
_entity_poly.entity_id
_entity_poly.type
_entity_poly.pdbx_seq_one_letter_code
_entity_poly.pdbx_strand_id
1 'polypeptide(L)'
;MSAKLSTFKHKVQDWIRLEDREWSYTVPNLPGPNKLDTARLIKKVSLVMTGGKHEINFTLLKAQDNRAICGEPLNKFLVVPLAKLRAPPRSSVPNKSIQFNSGPELN
;
A
#
# COMPACT_ATOMS: atom_id res chain seq x y z
N MET A 1 -12.18 29.42 -6.62
CA MET A 1 -11.41 28.48 -7.47
C MET A 1 -11.69 27.05 -7.00
N SER A 2 -12.54 26.30 -7.71
CA SER A 2 -12.88 24.91 -7.33
C SER A 2 -11.89 23.98 -8.04
N ALA A 3 -10.82 23.56 -7.34
CA ALA A 3 -9.96 22.51 -7.84
C ALA A 3 -10.82 21.25 -8.07
N LYS A 4 -10.73 20.66 -9.26
CA LYS A 4 -11.46 19.44 -9.60
C LYS A 4 -11.08 18.37 -8.57
N LEU A 5 -12.00 18.04 -7.66
CA LEU A 5 -11.76 17.07 -6.58
C LEU A 5 -11.31 15.70 -7.11
N SER A 6 -11.62 15.40 -8.38
CA SER A 6 -11.19 14.21 -9.11
C SER A 6 -9.68 14.15 -9.39
N THR A 7 -8.95 15.26 -9.32
CA THR A 7 -7.49 15.29 -9.49
C THR A 7 -6.75 15.25 -8.16
N PHE A 8 -7.46 15.11 -7.03
CA PHE A 8 -6.84 15.07 -5.72
C PHE A 8 -6.03 13.78 -5.55
N LYS A 9 -4.71 13.92 -5.64
CA LYS A 9 -3.73 12.86 -5.45
C LYS A 9 -2.56 13.42 -4.66
N HIS A 10 -2.24 12.76 -3.56
CA HIS A 10 -1.05 13.04 -2.77
C HIS A 10 -0.24 11.77 -2.62
N LYS A 11 1.04 11.85 -2.94
CA LYS A 11 1.97 10.82 -2.52
C LYS A 11 2.31 11.07 -1.05
N VAL A 12 2.11 10.07 -0.21
CA VAL A 12 2.36 10.19 1.24
C VAL A 12 3.66 9.50 1.64
N GLN A 13 4.14 8.52 0.87
CA GLN A 13 5.43 7.85 1.08
C GLN A 13 6.13 7.58 -0.24
N ASP A 14 7.41 7.95 -0.36
CA ASP A 14 8.23 7.68 -1.55
C ASP A 14 9.00 6.35 -1.48
N TRP A 15 9.33 5.86 -0.28
CA TRP A 15 10.11 4.64 -0.08
C TRP A 15 9.63 3.86 1.14
N ILE A 16 9.52 2.53 1.00
CA ILE A 16 9.03 1.62 2.04
C ILE A 16 10.16 0.67 2.39
N ARG A 17 10.50 0.57 3.68
CA ARG A 17 11.52 -0.35 4.19
C ARG A 17 10.87 -1.53 4.91
N LEU A 18 11.60 -2.64 5.03
CA LEU A 18 11.09 -3.83 5.71
C LEU A 18 11.02 -3.62 7.23
N GLU A 19 11.82 -2.70 7.76
CA GLU A 19 11.91 -2.38 9.18
C GLU A 19 10.84 -1.36 9.63
N ASP A 20 10.12 -0.75 8.67
CA ASP A 20 9.08 0.22 8.96
C ASP A 20 7.90 -0.47 9.66
N ARG A 21 7.58 -0.03 10.89
CA ARG A 21 6.47 -0.57 11.69
C ARG A 21 5.20 0.24 11.58
N GLU A 22 5.34 1.54 11.36
CA GLU A 22 4.25 2.50 11.34
C GLU A 22 4.62 3.65 10.42
N TRP A 23 3.59 4.21 9.76
CA TRP A 23 3.71 5.49 9.10
C TRP A 23 2.57 6.42 9.49
N SER A 24 2.90 7.69 9.70
CA SER A 24 1.96 8.76 10.07
C SER A 24 2.08 9.92 9.08
N TYR A 25 0.94 10.37 8.55
CA TYR A 25 0.91 11.40 7.50
C TYR A 25 -0.17 12.44 7.75
N THR A 26 0.14 13.69 7.42
CA THR A 26 -0.83 14.78 7.30
C THR A 26 -1.04 15.06 5.81
N VAL A 27 -2.28 14.97 5.34
CA VAL A 27 -2.63 15.27 3.94
C VAL A 27 -3.05 16.74 3.84
N PRO A 28 -2.23 17.63 3.26
CA PRO A 28 -2.58 19.04 3.14
C PRO A 28 -3.74 19.23 2.17
N ASN A 29 -4.53 20.29 2.37
CA ASN A 29 -5.62 20.69 1.49
C ASN A 29 -6.70 19.62 1.26
N LEU A 30 -6.81 18.64 2.16
CA LEU A 30 -7.87 17.64 2.08
C LEU A 30 -9.25 18.33 2.14
N PRO A 31 -10.15 18.06 1.18
CA PRO A 31 -11.48 18.65 1.22
C PRO A 31 -12.20 18.27 2.51
N GLY A 32 -12.89 19.25 3.10
CA GLY A 32 -13.64 19.04 4.33
C GLY A 32 -14.73 17.97 4.19
N PRO A 33 -15.17 17.35 5.30
CA PRO A 33 -16.17 16.29 5.35
C PRO A 33 -17.38 16.52 4.44
N ASN A 34 -18.09 17.64 4.62
CA ASN A 34 -19.31 17.96 3.87
C ASN A 34 -19.08 18.00 2.35
N LYS A 35 -17.90 18.45 1.91
CA LYS A 35 -17.55 18.48 0.48
C LYS A 35 -17.34 17.08 -0.08
N LEU A 36 -16.71 16.18 0.70
CA LEU A 36 -16.52 14.79 0.30
C LEU A 36 -17.87 14.06 0.18
N ASP A 37 -18.73 14.21 1.18
CA ASP A 37 -20.05 13.57 1.21
C ASP A 37 -20.93 14.05 0.06
N THR A 38 -21.02 15.37 -0.14
CA THR A 38 -21.79 15.98 -1.23
C THR A 38 -21.27 15.56 -2.61
N ALA A 39 -19.94 15.51 -2.77
CA ALA A 39 -19.31 15.06 -4.02
C ALA A 39 -19.34 13.54 -4.19
N ARG A 40 -19.87 12.79 -3.20
CA ARG A 40 -19.88 11.33 -3.14
C ARG A 40 -18.48 10.72 -3.32
N LEU A 41 -17.49 11.27 -2.61
CA LEU A 41 -16.09 10.87 -2.67
C LEU A 41 -15.67 10.14 -1.40
N ILE A 42 -14.87 9.08 -1.57
CA ILE A 42 -14.25 8.32 -0.48
C ILE A 42 -12.73 8.47 -0.57
N LYS A 43 -12.07 8.49 0.60
CA LYS A 43 -10.62 8.51 0.73
C LYS A 43 -10.07 7.13 0.38
N LYS A 44 -9.00 7.06 -0.41
CA LYS A 44 -8.29 5.82 -0.71
C LYS A 44 -6.82 5.97 -0.41
N VAL A 45 -6.28 5.00 0.32
CA VAL A 45 -4.84 4.80 0.50
C VAL A 45 -4.45 3.55 -0.25
N SER A 46 -3.50 3.66 -1.17
CA SER A 46 -3.03 2.54 -1.99
C SER A 46 -1.53 2.41 -1.97
N LEU A 47 -1.06 1.18 -1.77
CA LEU A 47 0.31 0.78 -1.97
C LEU A 47 0.56 0.47 -3.46
N VAL A 48 1.60 1.08 -4.03
CA VAL A 48 2.06 0.84 -5.41
C VAL A 48 3.43 0.18 -5.34
N MET A 49 3.57 -1.01 -5.94
CA MET A 49 4.82 -1.81 -5.97
C MET A 49 5.17 -2.27 -7.39
N THR A 50 5.34 -1.34 -8.32
CA THR A 50 5.54 -1.65 -9.74
C THR A 50 6.80 -0.99 -10.28
N GLY A 51 7.59 -1.72 -11.06
CA GLY A 51 8.82 -1.18 -11.69
C GLY A 51 9.86 -0.67 -10.69
N GLY A 52 10.02 -1.36 -9.56
CA GLY A 52 10.96 -0.95 -8.49
C GLY A 52 10.52 0.26 -7.66
N LYS A 53 9.33 0.82 -7.92
CA LYS A 53 8.74 1.90 -7.12
C LYS A 53 7.86 1.30 -6.04
N HIS A 54 8.14 1.68 -4.79
CA HIS A 54 7.40 1.28 -3.60
C HIS A 54 6.89 2.54 -2.90
N GLU A 55 5.67 2.96 -3.21
CA GLU A 55 5.10 4.21 -2.72
C GLU A 55 3.69 4.02 -2.16
N ILE A 56 3.33 4.87 -1.20
CA ILE A 56 1.96 4.96 -0.68
C ILE A 56 1.34 6.23 -1.24
N ASN A 57 0.19 6.07 -1.88
CA ASN A 57 -0.58 7.15 -2.47
C ASN A 57 -1.92 7.32 -1.76
N PHE A 58 -2.28 8.57 -1.50
CA PHE A 58 -3.61 9.00 -1.10
C PHE A 58 -4.34 9.60 -2.30
N THR A 59 -5.59 9.17 -2.52
CA THR A 59 -6.45 9.67 -3.60
C THR A 59 -7.89 9.81 -3.13
N LEU A 60 -8.69 10.61 -3.83
CA LEU A 60 -10.14 10.61 -3.69
C LEU A 60 -10.77 9.82 -4.84
N LEU A 61 -11.72 8.95 -4.52
CA LEU A 61 -12.45 8.16 -5.49
C LEU A 61 -13.95 8.43 -5.40
N LYS A 62 -14.64 8.37 -6.54
CA LYS A 62 -16.10 8.34 -6.54
C LYS A 62 -16.59 7.04 -5.90
N ALA A 63 -17.46 7.15 -4.90
CA ALA A 63 -18.11 6.00 -4.29
C ALA A 63 -19.02 5.30 -5.31
N GLN A 64 -18.93 3.97 -5.37
CA GLN A 64 -19.96 3.14 -5.97
C GLN A 64 -20.89 2.62 -4.88
N ASP A 65 -22.17 2.46 -5.18
CA ASP A 65 -23.14 1.97 -4.22
C ASP A 65 -22.80 0.56 -3.77
N ASN A 66 -22.68 0.38 -2.45
CA ASN A 66 -22.46 -0.89 -1.79
C ASN A 66 -23.24 -0.86 -0.48
N ARG A 67 -23.82 -2.01 -0.10
CA ARG A 67 -24.52 -2.20 1.18
C ARG A 67 -23.69 -1.75 2.39
N ALA A 68 -22.36 -1.89 2.34
CA ALA A 68 -21.47 -1.50 3.43
C ALA A 68 -21.36 0.02 3.67
N ILE A 69 -21.75 0.85 2.70
CA ILE A 69 -21.64 2.32 2.78
C ILE A 69 -22.99 3.03 2.52
N CYS A 70 -24.06 2.25 2.30
CA CYS A 70 -25.37 2.78 1.97
C CYS A 70 -25.98 3.51 3.17
N GLY A 71 -26.41 4.76 2.96
CA GLY A 71 -27.02 5.58 4.02
C GLY A 71 -26.01 6.22 4.99
N GLU A 72 -24.72 5.92 4.86
CA GLU A 72 -23.69 6.44 5.76
C GLU A 72 -22.87 7.59 5.13
N PRO A 73 -22.39 8.55 5.94
CA PRO A 73 -21.46 9.59 5.48
C PRO A 73 -20.14 8.99 4.97
N LEU A 74 -19.78 9.33 3.73
CA LEU A 74 -18.62 8.77 3.02
C LEU A 74 -17.28 9.26 3.56
N ASN A 75 -17.26 10.44 4.18
CA ASN A 75 -16.10 11.02 4.85
C ASN A 75 -15.54 10.13 5.98
N LYS A 76 -16.35 9.23 6.53
CA LYS A 76 -15.98 8.25 7.57
C LYS A 76 -15.29 7.00 7.03
N PHE A 77 -15.34 6.77 5.72
CA PHE A 77 -14.79 5.57 5.11
C PHE A 77 -13.39 5.82 4.54
N LEU A 78 -12.59 4.75 4.56
CA LEU A 78 -11.28 4.69 3.95
C LEU A 78 -11.18 3.37 3.16
N VAL A 79 -10.84 3.48 1.88
CA VAL A 79 -10.55 2.31 1.04
C VAL A 79 -9.06 2.00 1.14
N VAL A 80 -8.75 0.79 1.61
CA VAL A 80 -7.40 0.22 1.61
C VAL A 80 -7.43 -1.04 0.75
N PRO A 81 -7.02 -0.98 -0.53
CA PRO A 81 -6.95 -2.17 -1.36
C PRO A 81 -5.94 -3.14 -0.79
N LEU A 82 -6.29 -4.43 -0.77
CA LEU A 82 -5.33 -5.47 -0.46
C LEU A 82 -4.32 -5.54 -1.61
N ALA A 83 -3.14 -4.95 -1.40
CA ALA A 83 -2.05 -5.12 -2.34
C ALA A 83 -1.62 -6.59 -2.34
N LYS A 84 -1.41 -7.19 -3.52
CA LYS A 84 -0.77 -8.50 -3.63
C LYS A 84 0.70 -8.35 -3.25
N LEU A 85 0.99 -8.34 -1.96
CA LEU A 85 2.35 -8.42 -1.43
C LEU A 85 2.89 -9.80 -1.75
N ARG A 86 3.69 -9.92 -2.81
CA ARG A 86 4.46 -11.14 -3.04
C ARG A 86 5.62 -11.12 -2.05
N ALA A 87 5.77 -12.17 -1.26
CA ALA A 87 6.98 -12.37 -0.47
C ALA A 87 8.19 -12.36 -1.43
N PRO A 88 9.34 -11.79 -1.01
CA PRO A 88 10.58 -11.96 -1.75
C PRO A 88 10.81 -13.46 -2.01
N PRO A 89 11.38 -13.84 -3.16
CA PRO A 89 11.84 -15.22 -3.35
C PRO A 89 12.69 -15.60 -2.15
N ARG A 90 12.37 -16.72 -1.48
CA ARG A 90 13.26 -17.25 -0.44
C ARG A 90 14.62 -17.39 -1.10
N SER A 91 15.64 -16.73 -0.56
CA SER A 91 17.01 -16.96 -1.01
C SER A 91 17.23 -18.46 -0.96
N SER A 92 17.47 -19.07 -2.12
CA SER A 92 17.93 -20.44 -2.18
C SER A 92 19.27 -20.46 -1.45
N VAL A 93 19.27 -20.89 -0.20
CA VAL A 93 20.52 -21.18 0.50
C VAL A 93 21.23 -22.21 -0.38
N PRO A 94 22.41 -21.90 -0.94
CA PRO A 94 23.14 -22.88 -1.73
C PRO A 94 23.40 -24.06 -0.80
N ASN A 95 22.85 -25.21 -1.14
CA ASN A 95 23.07 -26.44 -0.41
C ASN A 95 24.54 -26.82 -0.64
N LYS A 96 25.47 -26.30 0.17
CA LYS A 96 26.84 -26.79 0.22
C LYS A 96 26.76 -28.17 0.83
N SER A 97 26.61 -29.19 -0.01
CA SER A 97 26.87 -30.57 0.33
C SER A 97 28.28 -30.65 0.93
N ILE A 98 28.35 -30.84 2.24
CA ILE A 98 29.59 -31.15 2.94
C ILE A 98 30.01 -32.54 2.46
N GLN A 99 30.99 -32.62 1.55
CA GLN A 99 31.67 -33.87 1.26
C GLN A 99 32.64 -34.15 2.41
N PHE A 100 32.34 -35.18 3.20
CA PHE A 100 33.31 -35.78 4.11
C PHE A 100 34.29 -36.60 3.27
N ASN A 101 35.53 -36.13 3.14
CA ASN A 101 36.61 -36.96 2.62
C ASN A 101 36.98 -37.99 3.69
N SER A 102 36.62 -39.25 3.47
CA SER A 102 37.22 -40.39 4.17
C SER A 102 38.68 -40.51 3.75
N GLY A 103 39.59 -40.32 4.71
CA GLY A 103 41.03 -40.53 4.54
C GLY A 103 41.38 -42.00 4.32
N PRO A 104 42.62 -42.29 3.87
CA PRO A 104 42.98 -43.60 3.35
C PRO A 104 43.14 -44.63 4.47
N GLU A 105 42.61 -45.83 4.24
CA GLU A 105 42.95 -47.02 5.02
C GLU A 105 44.45 -47.35 4.82
N LEU A 106 45.19 -47.43 5.93
CA LEU A 106 46.56 -47.92 5.95
C LEU A 106 46.53 -49.45 6.02
N ASN A 107 47.36 -50.08 5.18
CA ASN A 107 47.59 -51.54 5.06
C ASN A 107 47.93 -52.22 6.39
#